data_AF-A0A3A0BR42-F1
#
_entry.id   AF-A0A3A0BR42-F1
#
_cell.length_a   1.000
_cell.length_b   1.000
_cell.length_c   1.000
_cell.angle_alpha   90.00
_cell.angle_beta   90.00
_cell.angle_gamma   90.00
#
_symmetry.space_group_name_H-M   'P 1'
#
loop_
_entity.id
_entity.type
_entity.pdbx_description
1 polymer ?
#
loop_
_entity_poly.entity_id
_entity_poly.type
_entity_poly.pdbx_seq_one_letter_code
_entity_poly.pdbx_strand_id
1 'polypeptide(L)'
;MHAAFENKEAAMMITGPWALPRIRESGVPYAVTTLPGETQEAQPFLGVQGFMVSAFSKDPLLAQTFLQEFVATQDAMQAIFDADPRPSAFLPVRDAIEDVDIKAFAEAGANGLPMPAIPEMSAVWSSWGNAMQLIGQQAVAPDKAMKDAAEQIRAAIAGG
;
A
#
# COMPACT_ATOMS: atom_id res chain seq x y z
N MET A 1 -1.68 -12.43 -10.90
CA MET A 1 -0.27 -12.02 -10.78
C MET A 1 0.50 -12.93 -9.83
N HIS A 2 -0.03 -13.28 -8.65
CA HIS A 2 0.69 -14.16 -7.71
C HIS A 2 0.97 -15.58 -8.25
N ALA A 3 0.06 -16.13 -9.07
CA ALA A 3 0.20 -17.49 -9.61
C ALA A 3 1.54 -17.76 -10.33
N ALA A 4 2.09 -16.79 -11.08
CA ALA A 4 3.36 -17.00 -11.77
C ALA A 4 4.53 -17.19 -10.79
N PHE A 5 4.53 -16.44 -9.68
CA PHE A 5 5.53 -16.63 -8.62
C PHE A 5 5.29 -17.93 -7.85
N GLU A 6 4.04 -18.18 -7.45
CA GLU A 6 3.60 -19.40 -6.74
C GLU A 6 3.94 -20.68 -7.54
N ASN A 7 3.84 -20.63 -8.87
CA ASN A 7 4.13 -21.74 -9.79
C ASN A 7 5.61 -21.81 -10.23
N LYS A 8 6.49 -20.95 -9.70
CA LYS A 8 7.92 -20.86 -10.06
C LYS A 8 8.19 -20.45 -11.51
N GLU A 9 7.24 -19.78 -12.15
CA GLU A 9 7.34 -19.23 -13.51
C GLU A 9 7.97 -17.82 -13.51
N ALA A 10 7.90 -17.11 -12.38
CA ALA A 10 8.52 -15.81 -12.17
C ALA A 10 9.45 -15.86 -10.94
N ALA A 11 10.69 -15.38 -11.09
CA ALA A 11 11.68 -15.35 -10.02
C ALA A 11 11.44 -14.22 -8.99
N MET A 12 10.71 -13.17 -9.38
CA MET A 12 10.45 -12.00 -8.55
C MET A 12 9.00 -11.55 -8.70
N MET A 13 8.48 -10.95 -7.64
CA MET A 13 7.14 -10.35 -7.61
C MET A 13 7.18 -9.09 -6.74
N ILE A 14 6.57 -8.01 -7.22
CA ILE A 14 6.35 -6.79 -6.43
C ILE A 14 4.95 -6.88 -5.83
N THR A 15 4.86 -6.89 -4.50
CA THR A 15 3.60 -7.01 -3.76
C THR A 15 3.74 -6.42 -2.35
N GLY A 16 2.69 -6.52 -1.54
CA GLY A 16 2.69 -6.14 -0.13
C GLY A 16 2.38 -7.30 0.81
N PRO A 17 2.31 -7.04 2.13
CA PRO A 17 2.17 -8.07 3.16
C PRO A 17 0.89 -8.90 3.03
N TRP A 18 -0.16 -8.37 2.39
CA TRP A 18 -1.40 -9.10 2.09
C TRP A 18 -1.20 -10.37 1.24
N ALA A 19 -0.07 -10.50 0.53
CA ALA A 19 0.25 -11.68 -0.27
C ALA A 19 0.95 -12.79 0.52
N LEU A 20 1.46 -12.52 1.73
CA LEU A 20 2.26 -13.47 2.52
C LEU A 20 1.56 -14.80 2.78
N PRO A 21 0.27 -14.86 3.16
CA PRO A 21 -0.40 -16.15 3.40
C PRO A 21 -0.31 -17.08 2.18
N ARG A 22 -0.54 -16.55 0.99
CA ARG A 22 -0.48 -17.32 -0.26
C ARG A 22 0.94 -17.74 -0.63
N ILE A 23 1.92 -16.85 -0.45
CA ILE A 23 3.32 -17.15 -0.73
C ILE A 23 3.82 -18.27 0.19
N ARG A 24 3.49 -18.20 1.49
CA ARG A 24 3.81 -19.24 2.48
C ARG A 24 3.16 -20.58 2.11
N GLU A 25 1.89 -20.56 1.74
CA GLU A 25 1.14 -21.76 1.34
C GLU A 25 1.71 -22.41 0.06
N SER A 26 2.25 -21.62 -0.86
CA SER A 26 2.84 -22.13 -2.12
C SER A 26 4.09 -23.00 -1.90
N GLY A 27 4.78 -22.87 -0.76
CA GLY A 27 6.02 -23.60 -0.46
C GLY A 27 7.22 -23.20 -1.34
N VAL A 28 7.10 -22.14 -2.15
CA VAL A 28 8.22 -21.58 -2.91
C VAL A 28 9.22 -20.98 -1.91
N PRO A 29 10.53 -21.27 -2.00
CA PRO A 29 11.52 -20.55 -1.22
C PRO A 29 11.54 -19.07 -1.64
N TYR A 30 11.34 -18.17 -0.67
CA TYR A 30 11.27 -16.74 -0.94
C TYR A 30 12.05 -15.93 0.10
N ALA A 31 12.32 -14.67 -0.24
CA ALA A 31 12.78 -13.64 0.67
C ALA A 31 12.04 -12.34 0.33
N VAL A 32 11.78 -11.53 1.35
CA VAL A 32 11.26 -10.17 1.19
C VAL A 32 12.43 -9.20 1.27
N THR A 33 12.50 -8.24 0.36
CA THR A 33 13.59 -7.26 0.27
C THR A 33 13.07 -5.92 -0.25
N THR A 34 13.89 -4.88 -0.12
CA THR A 34 13.63 -3.55 -0.68
C THR A 34 13.41 -3.60 -2.19
N LEU A 35 12.58 -2.68 -2.72
CA LEU A 35 12.42 -2.54 -4.16
C LEU A 35 13.76 -2.15 -4.83
N PRO A 36 14.10 -2.75 -5.99
CA PRO A 36 15.28 -2.33 -6.73
C PRO A 36 15.08 -0.91 -7.27
N GLY A 37 16.05 -0.03 -7.00
CA GLY A 37 16.15 1.27 -7.66
C GLY A 37 16.72 1.15 -9.08
N GLU A 38 16.72 2.26 -9.80
CA GLU A 38 17.44 2.39 -11.08
C GLU A 38 18.48 3.51 -10.95
N THR A 39 18.12 4.74 -11.33
CA THR A 39 18.97 5.93 -11.16
C THR A 39 18.87 6.54 -9.75
N GLN A 40 17.79 6.23 -9.05
CA GLN A 40 17.50 6.63 -7.68
C GLN A 40 16.97 5.42 -6.91
N GLU A 41 17.02 5.49 -5.58
CA GLU A 41 16.36 4.50 -4.73
C GLU A 41 14.86 4.44 -5.03
N ALA A 42 14.31 3.23 -5.06
CA ALA A 42 12.89 3.06 -5.26
C ALA A 42 12.12 3.52 -4.03
N GLN A 43 11.13 4.39 -4.24
CA GLN A 43 10.26 4.90 -3.17
C GLN A 43 8.82 4.45 -3.42
N PRO A 44 8.32 3.41 -2.73
CA PRO A 44 6.92 3.04 -2.81
C PRO A 44 6.05 4.10 -2.12
N PHE A 45 4.80 4.25 -2.57
CA PHE A 45 3.81 4.96 -1.78
C PHE A 45 3.42 4.14 -0.55
N LEU A 46 3.42 4.77 0.62
CA LEU A 46 2.97 4.19 1.88
C LEU A 46 1.48 4.51 2.08
N GLY A 47 0.69 3.44 2.17
CA GLY A 47 -0.70 3.50 2.62
C GLY A 47 -0.79 3.13 4.09
N VAL A 48 -1.53 3.93 4.86
CA VAL A 48 -1.87 3.62 6.26
C VAL A 48 -3.35 3.34 6.34
N GLN A 49 -3.71 2.22 6.95
CA GLN A 49 -5.11 1.91 7.24
C GLN A 49 -5.49 2.53 8.57
N GLY A 50 -6.65 3.19 8.61
CA GLY A 50 -7.15 3.86 9.80
C GLY A 50 -8.68 3.82 9.85
N PHE A 51 -9.19 4.17 11.02
CA PHE A 51 -10.62 4.27 11.28
C PHE A 51 -11.07 5.72 11.13
N MET A 52 -12.22 5.93 10.50
CA MET A 52 -12.84 7.24 10.35
C MET A 52 -14.27 7.20 10.90
N VAL A 53 -14.68 8.25 11.62
CA VAL A 53 -16.06 8.42 12.06
C VAL A 53 -16.81 9.26 11.03
N SER A 54 -17.95 8.74 10.56
CA SER A 54 -18.80 9.47 9.62
C SER A 54 -19.31 10.78 10.24
N ALA A 55 -19.21 11.87 9.48
CA ALA A 55 -19.81 13.15 9.84
C ALA A 55 -21.35 13.09 9.96
N PHE A 56 -21.98 12.06 9.37
CA PHE A 56 -23.43 11.82 9.42
C PHE A 56 -23.82 10.79 10.50
N SER A 57 -22.89 10.38 11.36
CA SER A 57 -23.20 9.44 12.44
C SER A 57 -24.27 10.00 13.36
N LYS A 58 -25.23 9.15 13.74
CA LYS A 58 -26.24 9.49 14.76
C LYS A 58 -25.65 9.49 16.17
N ASP A 59 -24.56 8.75 16.38
CA ASP A 59 -23.90 8.55 17.67
C ASP A 59 -22.38 8.78 17.56
N PRO A 60 -21.91 9.98 17.18
CA PRO A 60 -20.50 10.25 16.94
C PRO A 60 -19.64 10.10 18.21
N LEU A 61 -20.20 10.39 19.38
CA LEU A 61 -19.50 10.22 20.66
C LEU A 61 -19.27 8.74 20.96
N LEU A 62 -20.29 7.89 20.80
CA LEU A 62 -20.17 6.45 21.04
C LEU A 62 -19.14 5.83 20.10
N ALA A 63 -19.15 6.21 18.81
CA ALA A 63 -18.16 5.74 17.85
C ALA A 63 -16.73 6.14 18.24
N GLN A 64 -16.53 7.39 18.69
CA GLN A 64 -15.24 7.86 19.17
C GLN A 64 -14.78 7.12 20.42
N THR A 65 -15.67 6.93 21.40
CA THR A 65 -15.38 6.16 22.62
C THR A 65 -15.03 4.72 22.28
N PHE A 66 -15.76 4.07 21.37
CA PHE A 66 -15.42 2.72 20.92
C PHE A 66 -14.02 2.65 20.28
N LEU A 67 -13.70 3.60 19.39
CA LEU A 67 -12.39 3.62 18.75
C LEU A 67 -11.25 3.88 19.74
N GLN A 68 -11.46 4.75 20.73
CA GLN A 68 -10.41 5.14 21.69
C GLN A 68 -10.28 4.15 22.85
N GLU A 69 -11.39 3.72 23.44
CA GLU A 69 -11.40 2.95 24.68
C GLU A 69 -11.42 1.43 24.44
N PHE A 70 -11.83 0.99 23.26
CA PHE A 70 -11.85 -0.45 22.91
C PHE A 70 -10.86 -0.77 21.80
N VAL A 71 -10.95 -0.11 20.64
CA VAL A 71 -10.12 -0.46 19.48
C VAL A 71 -8.65 -0.07 19.70
N ALA A 72 -8.36 1.12 20.24
CA ALA A 72 -6.99 1.57 20.52
C ALA A 72 -6.38 0.96 21.79
N THR A 73 -6.74 -0.29 22.10
CA THR A 73 -6.15 -1.09 23.18
C THR A 73 -5.19 -2.12 22.60
N GLN A 74 -4.24 -2.58 23.41
CA GLN A 74 -3.29 -3.60 22.98
C GLN A 74 -3.99 -4.90 22.55
N ASP A 75 -4.97 -5.38 23.32
CA ASP A 75 -5.67 -6.62 23.02
C ASP A 75 -6.44 -6.54 21.69
N ALA A 76 -7.15 -5.44 21.44
CA ALA A 76 -7.90 -5.26 20.19
C ALA A 76 -6.98 -5.09 18.98
N MET A 77 -5.91 -4.29 19.11
CA MET A 77 -4.93 -4.12 18.04
C MET A 77 -4.14 -5.40 17.76
N GLN A 78 -3.85 -6.20 18.79
CA GLN A 78 -3.22 -7.51 18.64
C GLN A 78 -4.17 -8.46 17.90
N ALA A 79 -5.45 -8.50 18.25
CA ALA A 79 -6.43 -9.32 17.55
C ALA A 79 -6.58 -8.94 16.07
N ILE A 80 -6.50 -7.64 15.74
CA ILE A 80 -6.47 -7.18 14.33
C ILE A 80 -5.22 -7.71 13.62
N PHE A 81 -4.05 -7.60 14.25
CA PHE A 81 -2.80 -8.10 13.70
C PHE A 81 -2.82 -9.62 13.50
N ASP A 82 -3.32 -10.38 14.47
CA ASP A 82 -3.36 -11.85 14.38
C ASP A 82 -4.31 -12.32 13.25
N ALA A 83 -5.37 -11.56 12.97
CA ALA A 83 -6.33 -11.87 11.92
C ALA A 83 -5.81 -11.54 10.51
N ASP A 84 -5.06 -10.44 10.36
CA ASP A 84 -4.46 -10.00 9.10
C ASP A 84 -3.08 -9.36 9.39
N PRO A 85 -2.01 -10.18 9.47
CA PRO A 85 -0.68 -9.71 9.86
C PRO A 85 -0.12 -8.68 8.87
N ARG A 86 0.02 -7.45 9.36
CA ARG A 86 0.58 -6.31 8.63
C ARG A 86 1.49 -5.50 9.54
N PRO A 87 2.48 -4.76 9.01
CA PRO A 87 3.20 -3.77 9.80
C PRO A 87 2.22 -2.84 10.52
N SER A 88 2.27 -2.80 11.85
CA SER A 88 1.33 -2.07 12.68
C SER A 88 1.81 -0.64 12.96
N ALA A 89 0.89 0.32 12.93
CA ALA A 89 1.13 1.67 13.41
C ALA A 89 0.97 1.80 14.94
N PHE A 90 0.35 0.82 15.60
CA PHE A 90 0.18 0.80 17.05
C PHE A 90 1.46 0.25 17.71
N LEU A 91 2.22 1.11 18.40
CA LEU A 91 3.58 0.82 18.87
C LEU A 91 3.69 -0.47 19.70
N PRO A 92 2.82 -0.74 20.69
CA PRO A 92 2.91 -1.98 21.46
C PRO A 92 2.85 -3.26 20.60
N VAL A 93 1.98 -3.30 19.60
CA VAL A 93 1.88 -4.45 18.69
C VAL A 93 3.08 -4.47 17.75
N ARG A 94 3.45 -3.32 17.18
CA ARG A 94 4.59 -3.20 16.27
C ARG A 94 5.89 -3.71 16.89
N ASP A 95 6.16 -3.30 18.12
CA ASP A 95 7.41 -3.63 18.82
C ASP A 95 7.44 -5.10 19.27
N ALA A 96 6.28 -5.76 19.33
CA ALA A 96 6.13 -7.19 19.62
C ALA A 96 6.17 -8.09 18.37
N ILE A 97 6.26 -7.54 17.15
CA ILE A 97 6.33 -8.34 15.92
C ILE A 97 7.68 -9.09 15.90
N GLU A 98 7.62 -10.42 15.81
CA GLU A 98 8.81 -11.27 15.62
C GLU A 98 8.94 -11.84 14.21
N ASP A 99 7.85 -11.85 13.45
CA ASP A 99 7.78 -12.39 12.08
C ASP A 99 8.77 -11.67 11.15
N VAL A 100 9.74 -12.44 10.63
CA VAL A 100 10.85 -11.93 9.81
C VAL A 100 10.38 -11.33 8.49
N ASP A 101 9.29 -11.84 7.90
CA ASP A 101 8.79 -11.32 6.64
C ASP A 101 8.06 -10.00 6.86
N ILE A 102 7.29 -9.89 7.94
CA ILE A 102 6.62 -8.63 8.30
C ILE A 102 7.65 -7.53 8.60
N LYS A 103 8.75 -7.88 9.29
CA LYS A 103 9.88 -6.96 9.50
C LYS A 103 10.52 -6.52 8.19
N ALA A 104 10.80 -7.47 7.29
CA ALA A 104 11.36 -7.15 5.98
C ALA A 104 10.42 -6.26 5.14
N PHE A 105 9.10 -6.42 5.24
CA PHE A 105 8.15 -5.48 4.63
C PHE A 105 8.19 -4.09 5.27
N ALA A 106 8.32 -4.01 6.60
CA ALA A 106 8.47 -2.72 7.29
C ALA A 106 9.76 -2.00 6.85
N GLU A 107 10.86 -2.74 6.70
CA GLU A 107 12.14 -2.22 6.18
C GLU A 107 12.02 -1.77 4.71
N ALA A 108 11.38 -2.57 3.86
CA ALA A 108 11.12 -2.20 2.46
C ALA A 108 10.25 -0.94 2.31
N GLY A 109 9.42 -0.64 3.32
CA GLY A 109 8.62 0.58 3.39
C GLY A 109 9.30 1.76 4.07
N ALA A 110 10.48 1.61 4.67
CA ALA A 110 11.08 2.66 5.51
C ALA A 110 11.36 3.97 4.76
N ASN A 111 11.76 3.88 3.50
CA ASN A 111 12.02 5.03 2.61
C ASN A 111 10.79 5.40 1.74
N GLY A 112 9.63 4.82 2.02
CA GLY A 112 8.42 5.06 1.25
C GLY A 112 7.85 6.46 1.47
N LEU A 113 7.13 6.96 0.47
CA LEU A 113 6.49 8.28 0.51
C LEU A 113 5.06 8.13 1.00
N PRO A 114 4.64 8.79 2.10
CA PRO A 114 3.24 8.81 2.51
C PRO A 114 2.36 9.26 1.35
N MET A 115 1.35 8.45 1.02
CA MET A 115 0.42 8.80 -0.03
C MET A 115 -0.36 10.05 0.38
N PRO A 116 -0.41 11.11 -0.47
CA PRO A 116 -1.19 12.30 -0.16
C PRO A 116 -2.66 11.94 0.07
N ALA A 117 -3.22 12.35 1.21
CA ALA A 117 -4.62 12.09 1.56
C ALA A 117 -5.54 13.24 1.09
N ILE A 118 -5.44 13.60 -0.20
CA ILE A 118 -6.21 14.70 -0.81
C ILE A 118 -7.09 14.18 -1.97
N PRO A 119 -8.27 14.78 -2.21
CA PRO A 119 -9.19 14.33 -3.28
C PRO A 119 -8.54 14.27 -4.68
N GLU A 120 -7.61 15.16 -4.95
CA GLU A 120 -6.91 15.33 -6.23
C GLU A 120 -6.10 14.08 -6.63
N MET A 121 -5.74 13.21 -5.68
CA MET A 121 -5.03 11.97 -5.98
C MET A 121 -5.83 11.04 -6.91
N SER A 122 -7.15 11.13 -6.95
CA SER A 122 -7.97 10.36 -7.91
C SER A 122 -7.63 10.71 -9.36
N ALA A 123 -7.40 12.00 -9.64
CA ALA A 123 -6.98 12.47 -10.96
C ALA A 123 -5.56 11.97 -11.29
N VAL A 124 -4.65 12.00 -10.31
CA VAL A 124 -3.29 11.45 -10.44
C VAL A 124 -3.32 9.98 -10.83
N TRP A 125 -4.06 9.14 -10.09
CA TRP A 125 -4.12 7.69 -10.37
C TRP A 125 -4.70 7.38 -11.73
N SER A 126 -5.78 8.07 -12.11
CA SER A 126 -6.46 7.83 -13.38
C SER A 126 -5.57 8.18 -14.58
N SER A 127 -5.00 9.38 -14.61
CA SER A 127 -4.16 9.83 -15.72
C SER A 127 -2.82 9.09 -15.78
N TRP A 128 -2.18 8.85 -14.64
CA TRP A 128 -0.94 8.08 -14.59
C TRP A 128 -1.14 6.63 -14.99
N GLY A 129 -2.21 5.98 -14.51
CA GLY A 129 -2.56 4.61 -14.88
C GLY A 129 -2.79 4.44 -16.38
N ASN A 130 -3.52 5.38 -17.00
CA ASN A 130 -3.74 5.39 -18.45
C ASN A 130 -2.42 5.54 -19.23
N ALA A 131 -1.52 6.44 -18.80
CA ALA A 131 -0.22 6.58 -19.43
C ALA A 131 0.62 5.30 -19.33
N MET A 132 0.65 4.66 -18.15
CA MET A 132 1.34 3.39 -17.95
C MET A 132 0.79 2.29 -18.86
N GLN A 133 -0.53 2.23 -19.06
CA GLN A 133 -1.15 1.30 -19.99
C GLN A 133 -0.74 1.54 -21.44
N LEU A 134 -0.77 2.81 -21.90
CA LEU A 134 -0.37 3.18 -23.27
C LEU A 134 1.10 2.86 -23.53
N ILE A 135 1.97 3.10 -22.55
CA ILE A 135 3.39 2.76 -22.60
C ILE A 135 3.56 1.25 -22.69
N GLY A 136 2.88 0.48 -21.84
CA GLY A 136 2.96 -0.98 -21.84
C GLY A 136 2.47 -1.61 -23.15
N GLN A 137 1.51 -0.98 -23.81
CA GLN A 137 1.01 -1.38 -25.13
C GLN A 137 1.88 -0.87 -26.29
N GLN A 138 2.92 -0.09 -26.02
CA GLN A 138 3.76 0.58 -27.02
C GLN A 138 2.95 1.51 -27.96
N ALA A 139 1.77 1.96 -27.53
CA ALA A 139 0.89 2.81 -28.33
C ALA A 139 1.38 4.27 -28.37
N VAL A 140 2.07 4.71 -27.32
CA VAL A 140 2.60 6.08 -27.17
C VAL A 140 4.00 6.01 -26.56
N ALA A 141 4.91 6.87 -27.04
CA ALA A 141 6.26 6.98 -26.49
C ALA A 141 6.23 7.42 -25.00
N PRO A 142 7.09 6.86 -24.12
CA PRO A 142 7.05 7.14 -22.68
C PRO A 142 7.08 8.61 -22.30
N ASP A 143 7.98 9.39 -22.90
CA ASP A 143 8.09 10.83 -22.64
C ASP A 143 6.79 11.58 -22.97
N LYS A 144 6.16 11.25 -24.09
CA LYS A 144 4.89 11.86 -24.48
C LYS A 144 3.76 11.44 -23.54
N ALA A 145 3.62 10.15 -23.26
CA ALA A 145 2.55 9.63 -22.41
C ALA A 145 2.60 10.23 -21.00
N MET A 146 3.80 10.40 -20.43
CA MET A 146 3.95 11.02 -19.11
C MET A 146 3.69 12.53 -19.12
N LYS A 147 4.07 13.25 -20.18
CA LYS A 147 3.74 14.68 -20.35
C LYS A 147 2.24 14.89 -20.48
N ASP A 148 1.58 14.10 -21.32
CA ASP A 148 0.13 14.14 -21.50
C ASP A 148 -0.59 13.85 -20.17
N ALA A 149 -0.14 12.85 -19.40
CA ALA A 149 -0.68 12.57 -18.07
C ALA A 149 -0.53 13.76 -17.12
N ALA A 150 0.64 14.40 -17.08
CA ALA A 150 0.86 15.57 -16.24
C ALA A 150 -0.07 16.74 -16.61
N GLU A 151 -0.31 16.97 -17.89
CA GLU A 151 -1.28 17.97 -18.36
C GLU A 151 -2.71 17.62 -17.97
N GLN A 152 -3.12 16.36 -18.15
CA GLN A 152 -4.44 15.88 -17.76
C GLN A 152 -4.69 16.00 -16.26
N ILE A 153 -3.68 15.68 -15.42
CA ILE A 153 -3.76 15.83 -13.97
C ILE A 153 -4.01 17.30 -13.62
N ARG A 154 -3.22 18.23 -14.16
CA ARG A 154 -3.39 19.67 -13.89
C ARG A 154 -4.73 20.18 -14.36
N ALA A 155 -5.20 19.76 -15.53
CA ALA A 155 -6.49 20.15 -16.07
C ALA A 155 -7.65 19.61 -15.22
N ALA A 156 -7.59 18.35 -14.79
CA ALA A 156 -8.60 17.73 -13.95
C ALA A 156 -8.69 18.39 -12.57
N ILE A 157 -7.54 18.76 -11.98
CA ILE A 157 -7.49 19.49 -10.71
C ILE A 157 -8.00 20.92 -10.87
N ALA A 158 -7.65 21.62 -11.95
CA ALA A 158 -8.08 23.00 -12.18
C ALA A 158 -9.57 23.14 -12.56
N GLY A 159 -10.17 22.08 -13.11
CA GLY A 159 -11.56 22.06 -13.53
C GLY A 159 -12.55 21.53 -12.49
N GLY A 160 -12.08 21.09 -11.31
CA GLY A 160 -12.90 20.63 -10.19
C GLY A 160 -13.03 21.67 -9.09
#